data_AF-A0AA95JMJ5-F1
#
_entry.id   AF-A0AA95JMJ5-F1
#
_cell.length_a   1.000
_cell.length_b   1.000
_cell.length_c   1.000
_cell.angle_alpha   90.00
_cell.angle_beta   90.00
_cell.angle_gamma   90.00
#
_symmetry.space_group_name_H-M   'P 1'
#
loop_
_entity.id
_entity.type
_entity.pdbx_description
1 polymer ?
#
loop_
_entity_poly.entity_id
_entity_poly.type
_entity_poly.pdbx_seq_one_letter_code
_entity_poly.pdbx_strand_id
1 'polypeptide(L)'
;MKKILPLLLFPVFSLAQTAFNSGFNDGYKGGYCYDKGLNCQKPIPPIAPIPNANEKSTSYYDGYNRGFAEGLNKSKEAETAKYKTSSGEFVEDKMYNPYQNVNNVIQLAMLLKESKGVAITHLEDGNYQAVANICYAGLKVSPKDSEFMLLLAQAYRDSDNLEQALKWYKKAYQYRRGDNNLKELIKSLEK
;
A
#
# COMPACT_ATOMS: atom_id res chain seq x y z
N MET A 1 -7.22 81.68 3.11
CA MET A 1 -7.88 80.39 3.42
C MET A 1 -7.29 79.31 2.50
N LYS A 2 -6.30 78.55 2.97
CA LYS A 2 -5.70 77.45 2.19
C LYS A 2 -6.48 76.17 2.48
N LYS A 3 -7.19 75.65 1.47
CA LYS A 3 -7.89 74.36 1.55
C LYS A 3 -6.86 73.25 1.34
N ILE A 4 -6.57 72.47 2.38
CA ILE A 4 -5.75 71.26 2.28
C ILE A 4 -6.71 70.12 1.89
N LEU A 5 -6.55 69.59 0.67
CA LEU A 5 -7.29 68.43 0.19
C LEU A 5 -6.63 67.17 0.75
N PRO A 6 -7.34 66.28 1.47
CA PRO A 6 -6.73 65.06 1.99
C PRO A 6 -6.59 64.06 0.84
N LEU A 7 -5.35 63.75 0.46
CA LEU A 7 -5.03 62.70 -0.49
C LEU A 7 -5.25 61.34 0.19
N LEU A 8 -6.41 60.72 -0.09
CA LEU A 8 -6.78 59.38 0.35
C LEU A 8 -5.86 58.34 -0.35
N LEU A 9 -4.80 57.93 0.33
CA LEU A 9 -3.97 56.78 -0.06
C LEU A 9 -4.74 55.49 0.25
N PHE A 10 -5.42 54.95 -0.76
CA PHE A 10 -5.97 53.60 -0.70
C PHE A 10 -4.83 52.57 -0.70
N PRO A 11 -4.71 51.69 0.31
CA PRO A 11 -3.75 50.59 0.24
C PRO A 11 -4.18 49.62 -0.86
N VAL A 12 -3.35 49.50 -1.90
CA VAL A 12 -3.53 48.49 -2.94
C VAL A 12 -3.14 47.15 -2.34
N PHE A 13 -4.13 46.35 -1.94
CA PHE A 13 -3.92 44.96 -1.53
C PHE A 13 -3.58 44.13 -2.76
N SER A 14 -2.29 43.99 -3.06
CA SER A 14 -1.79 43.13 -4.14
C SER A 14 -1.87 41.66 -3.72
N LEU A 15 -2.96 40.98 -4.07
CA LEU A 15 -3.06 39.52 -3.95
C LEU A 15 -2.24 38.89 -5.09
N ALA A 16 -0.98 38.52 -4.80
CA ALA A 16 -0.03 37.98 -5.79
C ALA A 16 -0.16 36.46 -6.05
N GLN A 17 -1.28 35.83 -5.70
CA GLN A 17 -1.49 34.39 -5.91
C GLN A 17 -2.12 34.14 -7.29
N THR A 18 -1.46 33.33 -8.12
CA THR A 18 -2.01 32.96 -9.45
C THR A 18 -3.08 31.87 -9.33
N ALA A 19 -3.92 31.71 -10.35
CA ALA A 19 -4.93 30.65 -10.39
C ALA A 19 -4.27 29.25 -10.29
N PHE A 20 -3.09 29.08 -10.88
CA PHE A 20 -2.28 27.87 -10.72
C PHE A 20 -1.90 27.62 -9.26
N ASN A 21 -1.46 28.65 -8.52
CA ASN A 21 -1.10 28.51 -7.10
C ASN A 21 -2.31 28.07 -6.26
N SER A 22 -3.49 28.63 -6.51
CA SER A 22 -4.73 28.21 -5.83
C SER A 22 -5.05 26.75 -6.16
N GLY A 23 -5.04 26.40 -7.45
CA GLY A 23 -5.29 25.04 -7.91
C GLY A 23 -4.33 24.04 -7.28
N PHE A 24 -3.03 24.34 -7.29
CA PHE A 24 -2.01 23.49 -6.68
C PHE A 24 -2.26 23.25 -5.19
N ASN A 25 -2.58 24.29 -4.42
CA ASN A 25 -2.85 24.15 -3.00
C ASN A 25 -4.06 23.25 -2.71
N ASP A 26 -5.13 23.39 -3.49
CA ASP A 26 -6.35 22.60 -3.32
C ASP A 26 -6.15 21.16 -3.80
N GLY A 27 -5.49 21.00 -4.94
CA GLY A 27 -5.07 19.71 -5.50
C GLY A 27 -4.21 18.94 -4.50
N TYR A 28 -3.20 19.58 -3.92
CA TYR A 28 -2.30 18.96 -2.95
C TYR A 28 -3.02 18.41 -1.73
N LYS A 29 -3.94 19.19 -1.15
CA LYS A 29 -4.78 18.73 -0.04
C LYS A 29 -5.69 17.57 -0.46
N GLY A 30 -6.27 17.66 -1.66
CA GLY A 30 -7.12 16.64 -2.24
C GLY A 30 -6.37 15.31 -2.47
N GLY A 31 -5.21 15.37 -3.11
CA GLY A 31 -4.35 14.22 -3.39
C GLY A 31 -3.81 13.57 -2.12
N TYR A 32 -3.41 14.37 -1.13
CA TYR A 32 -2.93 13.84 0.14
C TYR A 32 -4.00 13.05 0.91
N CYS A 33 -5.26 13.47 0.76
CA CYS A 33 -6.41 12.84 1.42
C CYS A 33 -7.22 11.90 0.53
N TYR A 34 -6.75 11.64 -0.68
CA TYR A 34 -7.44 10.75 -1.62
C TYR A 34 -7.55 9.35 -1.01
N ASP A 35 -8.77 8.81 -1.00
CA ASP A 35 -9.11 7.47 -0.46
C ASP A 35 -8.88 7.28 1.06
N LYS A 36 -8.68 8.36 1.84
CA LYS A 36 -8.47 8.30 3.30
C LYS A 36 -9.73 8.52 4.14
N GLY A 37 -10.90 8.63 3.51
CA GLY A 37 -12.18 8.89 4.17
C GLY A 37 -12.29 10.29 4.80
N LEU A 38 -13.36 10.52 5.57
CA LEU A 38 -13.72 11.84 6.13
C LEU A 38 -12.74 12.35 7.20
N ASN A 39 -11.91 11.48 7.79
CA ASN A 39 -11.04 11.82 8.92
C ASN A 39 -9.62 12.27 8.51
N CYS A 40 -9.37 12.49 7.22
CA CYS A 40 -8.05 12.91 6.76
C CYS A 40 -7.70 14.34 7.19
N GLN A 41 -6.59 14.48 7.92
CA GLN A 41 -6.03 15.78 8.29
C GLN A 41 -5.22 16.35 7.12
N LYS A 42 -5.78 17.36 6.46
CA LYS A 42 -5.15 18.02 5.32
C LYS A 42 -3.86 18.72 5.77
N PRO A 43 -2.71 18.45 5.14
CA PRO A 43 -1.46 19.10 5.48
C PRO A 43 -1.46 20.54 4.98
N ILE A 44 -0.52 21.33 5.50
CA ILE A 44 -0.16 22.61 4.91
C ILE A 44 0.59 22.30 3.61
N PRO A 45 0.08 22.71 2.42
CA PRO A 45 0.78 22.46 1.16
C PRO A 45 2.12 23.18 1.10
N PRO A 46 3.11 22.64 0.37
CA PRO A 46 4.32 23.37 0.03
C PRO A 46 3.99 24.55 -0.88
N ILE A 47 4.95 25.45 -1.06
CA ILE A 47 4.82 26.55 -2.03
C ILE A 47 4.68 25.93 -3.43
N ALA A 48 3.66 26.38 -4.16
CA ALA A 48 3.42 25.89 -5.52
C ALA A 48 4.64 26.13 -6.42
N PRO A 49 5.03 25.12 -7.23
CA PRO A 49 6.14 25.26 -8.17
C PRO A 49 5.79 26.23 -9.30
N ILE A 50 6.81 26.67 -10.02
CA ILE A 50 6.61 27.45 -11.25
C ILE A 50 5.98 26.53 -12.31
N PRO A 51 4.92 26.96 -13.01
CA PRO A 51 4.31 26.17 -14.08
C PRO A 51 5.33 25.74 -15.14
N ASN A 52 5.23 24.48 -15.58
CA ASN A 52 6.06 23.97 -16.66
C ASN A 52 5.66 24.58 -18.01
N ALA A 53 6.47 24.34 -19.05
CA ALA A 53 6.22 24.90 -20.40
C ALA A 53 4.85 24.52 -20.99
N ASN A 54 4.27 23.40 -20.56
CA ASN A 54 2.96 22.91 -20.97
C ASN A 54 1.82 23.26 -19.99
N GLU A 55 2.10 24.01 -18.92
CA GLU A 55 1.14 24.43 -17.90
C GLU A 55 1.00 25.95 -17.89
N LYS A 56 -0.18 26.46 -17.53
CA LYS A 56 -0.45 27.90 -17.50
C LYS A 56 -0.56 28.39 -16.07
N SER A 57 0.13 29.48 -15.75
CA SER A 57 -0.01 30.18 -14.45
C SER A 57 -1.44 30.65 -14.17
N THR A 58 -2.24 30.85 -15.23
CA THR A 58 -3.65 31.22 -15.15
C THR A 58 -4.61 30.04 -15.13
N SER A 59 -4.14 28.80 -15.24
CA SER A 59 -4.98 27.60 -15.21
C SER A 59 -5.02 27.01 -13.80
N TYR A 60 -6.20 27.10 -13.18
CA TYR A 60 -6.48 26.40 -11.93
C TYR A 60 -6.34 24.87 -12.09
N TYR A 61 -6.82 24.32 -13.21
CA TYR A 61 -6.81 22.87 -13.44
C TYR A 61 -5.38 22.31 -13.59
N ASP A 62 -4.49 23.04 -14.25
CA ASP A 62 -3.09 22.63 -14.39
C ASP A 62 -2.43 22.58 -13.01
N GLY A 63 -2.65 23.62 -12.20
CA GLY A 63 -2.21 23.67 -10.81
C GLY A 63 -2.80 22.52 -9.99
N TYR A 64 -4.11 22.29 -10.09
CA TYR A 64 -4.82 21.24 -9.35
C TYR A 64 -4.28 19.85 -9.67
N ASN A 65 -4.10 19.51 -10.95
CA ASN A 65 -3.58 18.21 -11.37
C ASN A 65 -2.15 17.99 -10.86
N ARG A 66 -1.30 19.02 -10.94
CA ARG A 66 0.06 19.00 -10.41
C ARG A 66 0.08 18.81 -8.89
N GLY A 67 -0.68 19.63 -8.18
CA GLY A 67 -0.81 19.57 -6.74
C GLY A 67 -1.34 18.23 -6.27
N PHE A 68 -2.37 17.69 -6.94
CA PHE A 68 -2.96 16.40 -6.61
C PHE A 68 -1.96 15.25 -6.73
N ALA A 69 -1.19 15.21 -7.81
CA ALA A 69 -0.14 14.21 -7.98
C ALA A 69 0.93 14.29 -6.88
N GLU A 70 1.38 15.51 -6.53
CA GLU A 70 2.37 15.73 -5.48
C GLU A 70 1.82 15.42 -4.08
N GLY A 71 0.58 15.80 -3.79
CA GLY A 71 -0.12 15.50 -2.55
C GLY A 71 -0.30 14.00 -2.36
N LEU A 72 -0.68 13.28 -3.43
CA LEU A 72 -0.82 11.83 -3.42
C LEU A 72 0.53 11.13 -3.18
N ASN A 73 1.60 11.60 -3.82
CA ASN A 73 2.94 11.07 -3.55
C ASN A 73 3.36 11.34 -2.11
N LYS A 74 3.13 12.56 -1.60
CA LYS A 74 3.47 12.89 -0.20
C LYS A 74 2.69 12.06 0.80
N SER A 75 1.44 11.75 0.49
CA SER A 75 0.61 10.84 1.27
C SER A 75 1.25 9.46 1.39
N LYS A 76 1.73 8.90 0.27
CA LYS A 76 2.45 7.61 0.23
C LYS A 76 3.77 7.66 0.99
N GLU A 77 4.53 8.76 0.85
CA GLU A 77 5.76 9.00 1.61
C GLU A 77 5.52 9.14 3.12
N ALA A 78 4.43 9.78 3.53
CA ALA A 78 4.07 9.92 4.94
C ALA A 78 3.59 8.60 5.53
N GLU A 79 3.00 7.72 4.71
CA GLU A 79 2.72 6.34 5.08
C GLU A 79 4.02 5.55 5.22
N THR A 80 4.95 5.62 4.27
CA THR A 80 6.25 4.92 4.38
C THR A 80 7.15 5.45 5.51
N ALA A 81 7.11 6.76 5.81
CA ALA A 81 7.90 7.37 6.88
C ALA A 81 7.33 7.15 8.30
N LYS A 82 6.08 6.70 8.44
CA LYS A 82 5.49 6.30 9.74
C LYS A 82 5.83 4.88 10.16
N TYR A 83 6.50 4.10 9.30
CA TYR A 83 7.00 2.80 9.68
C TYR A 83 8.52 2.83 9.89
N LYS A 84 8.95 2.93 11.15
CA LYS A 84 10.02 2.02 11.58
C LYS A 84 9.35 0.65 11.67
N THR A 85 9.33 -0.10 10.56
CA THR A 85 8.80 -1.46 10.57
C THR A 85 9.68 -2.32 11.47
N SER A 86 9.12 -2.83 12.57
CA SER A 86 9.39 -4.22 12.93
C SER A 86 8.94 -5.09 11.75
N SER A 87 9.64 -6.19 11.48
CA SER A 87 9.28 -7.19 10.46
C SER A 87 7.75 -7.44 10.48
N GLY A 88 7.05 -7.05 9.41
CA GLY A 88 5.59 -7.04 9.37
C GLY A 88 5.03 -8.47 9.42
N GLU A 89 4.24 -8.79 10.45
CA GLU A 89 3.48 -10.04 10.52
C GLU A 89 2.16 -9.88 9.74
N PHE A 90 1.82 -10.82 8.84
CA PHE A 90 0.56 -10.74 8.09
C PHE A 90 -0.63 -10.83 9.07
N VAL A 91 -1.58 -9.90 8.95
CA VAL A 91 -2.77 -9.84 9.83
C VAL A 91 -3.78 -10.91 9.42
N GLU A 92 -4.10 -11.81 10.35
CA GLU A 92 -4.92 -13.03 10.15
C GLU A 92 -6.44 -12.77 9.99
N ASP A 93 -6.97 -11.62 10.45
CA ASP A 93 -8.32 -11.63 11.03
C ASP A 93 -9.52 -11.21 10.15
N LYS A 94 -9.38 -10.85 8.86
CA LYS A 94 -10.56 -10.38 8.08
C LYS A 94 -10.64 -10.76 6.60
N MET A 95 -9.91 -11.76 6.13
CA MET A 95 -9.87 -12.04 4.70
C MET A 95 -10.81 -13.16 4.22
N TYR A 96 -11.42 -12.93 3.06
CA TYR A 96 -12.10 -13.86 2.16
C TYR A 96 -11.76 -15.34 2.44
N ASN A 97 -12.75 -16.09 2.92
CA ASN A 97 -12.64 -17.51 3.18
C ASN A 97 -13.49 -18.28 2.16
N PRO A 98 -12.89 -18.83 1.08
CA PRO A 98 -13.64 -19.56 0.05
C PRO A 98 -14.24 -20.88 0.56
N TYR A 99 -13.95 -21.29 1.79
CA TYR A 99 -14.37 -22.57 2.37
C TYR A 99 -15.60 -22.50 3.28
N GLN A 100 -16.23 -21.34 3.46
CA GLN A 100 -17.28 -21.12 4.47
C GLN A 100 -18.52 -22.03 4.35
N ASN A 101 -18.81 -22.58 3.17
CA ASN A 101 -20.03 -23.36 2.91
C ASN A 101 -19.77 -24.66 2.13
N VAL A 102 -18.64 -25.34 2.42
CA VAL A 102 -18.30 -26.57 1.72
C VAL A 102 -18.87 -27.78 2.46
N ASN A 103 -19.83 -28.45 1.82
CA ASN A 103 -20.57 -29.61 2.38
C ASN A 103 -20.17 -30.95 1.72
N ASN A 104 -19.22 -30.94 0.78
CA ASN A 104 -18.75 -32.11 0.06
C ASN A 104 -17.22 -32.16 0.04
N VAL A 105 -16.65 -33.32 0.41
CA VAL A 105 -15.19 -33.57 0.43
C VAL A 105 -14.54 -33.39 -0.96
N ILE A 106 -15.26 -33.67 -2.04
CA ILE A 106 -14.77 -33.46 -3.42
C ILE A 106 -14.65 -31.96 -3.72
N GLN A 107 -15.67 -31.18 -3.39
CA GLN A 107 -15.64 -29.73 -3.57
C GLN A 107 -14.55 -29.09 -2.72
N LEU A 108 -14.35 -29.58 -1.50
CA LEU A 108 -13.27 -29.10 -0.64
C LEU A 108 -11.89 -29.38 -1.25
N ALA A 109 -11.66 -30.59 -1.75
CA ALA A 109 -10.40 -30.95 -2.40
C ALA A 109 -10.14 -30.11 -3.65
N MET A 110 -11.18 -29.84 -4.46
CA MET A 110 -11.09 -28.96 -5.62
C MET A 110 -10.72 -27.53 -5.23
N LEU A 111 -11.42 -26.94 -4.24
CA LEU A 111 -11.15 -25.58 -3.78
C LEU A 111 -9.75 -25.42 -3.17
N LEU A 112 -9.29 -26.40 -2.39
CA LEU A 112 -7.92 -26.39 -1.84
C LEU A 112 -6.88 -26.43 -2.96
N LYS A 113 -7.11 -27.23 -4.01
CA LYS A 113 -6.24 -27.31 -5.18
C LYS A 113 -6.24 -26.00 -5.98
N GLU A 114 -7.41 -25.46 -6.28
CA GLU A 114 -7.58 -24.20 -7.01
C GLU A 114 -6.93 -23.04 -6.27
N SER A 115 -7.15 -22.95 -4.96
CA SER A 115 -6.57 -21.92 -4.10
C SER A 115 -5.05 -21.89 -4.15
N LYS A 116 -4.39 -23.06 -4.24
CA LYS A 116 -2.93 -23.11 -4.42
C LYS A 116 -2.50 -22.55 -5.77
N GLY A 117 -3.25 -22.84 -6.83
CA GLY A 117 -3.03 -22.26 -8.15
C GLY A 117 -3.14 -20.73 -8.13
N VAL A 118 -4.21 -20.21 -7.54
CA VAL A 118 -4.43 -18.76 -7.40
C VAL A 118 -3.33 -18.11 -6.55
N ALA A 119 -2.88 -18.77 -5.48
CA ALA A 119 -1.76 -18.31 -4.67
C ALA A 119 -0.45 -18.25 -5.46
N ILE A 120 -0.18 -19.21 -6.35
CA ILE A 120 1.00 -19.16 -7.22
C ILE A 120 0.92 -17.98 -8.19
N THR A 121 -0.23 -17.75 -8.83
CA THR A 121 -0.42 -16.59 -9.71
C THR A 121 -0.17 -15.28 -8.95
N HIS A 122 -0.70 -15.14 -7.74
CA HIS A 122 -0.43 -13.95 -6.92
C HIS A 122 1.02 -13.83 -6.45
N LEU A 123 1.76 -14.93 -6.28
CA LEU A 123 3.21 -14.88 -6.03
C LEU A 123 3.95 -14.30 -7.24
N GLU A 124 3.62 -14.78 -8.44
CA GLU A 124 4.21 -14.28 -9.70
C GLU A 124 3.91 -12.80 -9.93
N ASP A 125 2.72 -12.36 -9.55
CA ASP A 125 2.29 -10.95 -9.61
C ASP A 125 2.90 -10.07 -8.50
N GLY A 126 3.63 -10.64 -7.54
CA GLY A 126 4.18 -9.93 -6.37
C GLY A 126 3.12 -9.50 -5.35
N ASN A 127 1.89 -10.04 -5.43
CA ASN A 127 0.81 -9.76 -4.49
C ASN A 127 0.89 -10.66 -3.25
N TYR A 128 1.94 -10.50 -2.46
CA TYR A 128 2.24 -11.37 -1.31
C TYR A 128 1.15 -11.36 -0.25
N GLN A 129 0.43 -10.25 -0.10
CA GLN A 129 -0.71 -10.18 0.82
C GLN A 129 -1.83 -11.12 0.37
N ALA A 130 -2.20 -11.14 -0.91
CA ALA A 130 -3.22 -12.07 -1.41
C ALA A 130 -2.80 -13.53 -1.20
N VAL A 131 -1.52 -13.85 -1.44
CA VAL A 131 -0.95 -15.19 -1.16
C VAL A 131 -1.12 -15.57 0.29
N ALA A 132 -0.73 -14.68 1.21
CA ALA A 132 -0.80 -14.94 2.63
C ALA A 132 -2.23 -15.27 3.07
N ASN A 133 -3.18 -14.48 2.60
CA ASN A 133 -4.58 -14.64 2.93
C ASN A 133 -5.19 -15.94 2.40
N ILE A 134 -4.87 -16.32 1.16
CA ILE A 134 -5.29 -17.61 0.61
C ILE A 134 -4.69 -18.76 1.42
N CYS A 135 -3.41 -18.66 1.76
CA CYS A 135 -2.73 -19.69 2.54
C CYS A 135 -3.28 -19.80 3.97
N TYR A 136 -3.57 -18.70 4.65
CA TYR A 136 -4.20 -18.73 5.98
C TYR A 136 -5.60 -19.33 5.92
N ALA A 137 -6.42 -18.95 4.94
CA ALA A 137 -7.73 -19.57 4.74
C ALA A 137 -7.61 -21.08 4.49
N GLY A 138 -6.66 -21.50 3.63
CA GLY A 138 -6.37 -22.90 3.36
C GLY A 138 -5.91 -23.67 4.61
N LEU A 139 -5.01 -23.08 5.39
CA LEU A 139 -4.49 -23.66 6.63
C LEU A 139 -5.53 -23.71 7.76
N LYS A 140 -6.53 -22.83 7.77
CA LYS A 140 -7.65 -22.91 8.70
C LYS A 140 -8.47 -24.19 8.51
N VAL A 141 -8.57 -24.67 7.27
CA VAL A 141 -9.33 -25.87 6.90
C VAL A 141 -8.44 -27.11 6.80
N SER A 142 -7.18 -26.95 6.38
CA SER A 142 -6.17 -28.00 6.28
C SER A 142 -4.88 -27.60 7.02
N PRO A 143 -4.85 -27.68 8.37
CA PRO A 143 -3.76 -27.13 9.19
C PRO A 143 -2.38 -27.77 9.00
N LYS A 144 -2.32 -28.94 8.36
CA LYS A 144 -1.09 -29.70 8.11
C LYS A 144 -0.67 -29.68 6.64
N ASP A 145 -1.29 -28.85 5.82
CA ASP A 145 -0.97 -28.75 4.39
C ASP A 145 0.39 -28.05 4.20
N SER A 146 1.40 -28.85 3.90
CA SER A 146 2.76 -28.34 3.70
C SER A 146 2.91 -27.44 2.48
N GLU A 147 2.05 -27.54 1.48
CA GLU A 147 2.13 -26.70 0.27
C GLU A 147 1.68 -25.28 0.58
N PHE A 148 0.58 -25.10 1.32
CA PHE A 148 0.20 -23.76 1.80
C PHE A 148 1.26 -23.16 2.71
N MET A 149 1.93 -23.98 3.54
CA MET A 149 3.05 -23.49 4.36
C MET A 149 4.24 -23.02 3.51
N LEU A 150 4.56 -23.74 2.43
CA LEU A 150 5.65 -23.35 1.52
C LEU A 150 5.31 -22.08 0.73
N LEU A 151 4.09 -21.97 0.21
CA LEU A 151 3.63 -20.77 -0.51
C LEU A 151 3.65 -19.53 0.41
N LEU A 152 3.20 -19.70 1.66
CA LEU A 152 3.25 -18.64 2.67
C LEU A 152 4.70 -18.27 3.03
N ALA A 153 5.59 -19.25 3.20
CA ALA A 153 7.00 -19.01 3.46
C ALA A 153 7.69 -18.26 2.30
N GLN A 154 7.35 -18.63 1.06
CA GLN A 154 7.85 -17.97 -0.14
C GLN A 154 7.35 -16.53 -0.23
N ALA A 155 6.07 -16.27 0.05
CA ALA A 155 5.52 -14.92 0.08
C ALA A 155 6.25 -14.03 1.10
N TYR A 156 6.50 -14.54 2.32
CA TYR A 156 7.28 -13.82 3.32
C TYR A 156 8.73 -13.57 2.88
N ARG A 157 9.34 -14.54 2.20
CA ARG A 157 10.71 -14.40 1.69
C ARG A 157 10.80 -13.32 0.62
N ASP A 158 9.88 -13.33 -0.33
CA ASP A 158 9.86 -12.36 -1.44
C ASP A 158 9.39 -10.96 -0.99
N SER A 159 8.72 -10.87 0.17
CA SER A 159 8.40 -9.62 0.85
C SER A 159 9.49 -9.17 1.85
N ASP A 160 10.72 -9.67 1.72
CA ASP A 160 11.88 -9.37 2.59
C ASP A 160 11.70 -9.66 4.10
N ASN A 161 10.73 -10.49 4.47
CA ASN A 161 10.52 -10.94 5.86
C ASN A 161 11.09 -12.35 6.08
N LEU A 162 12.42 -12.42 6.14
CA LEU A 162 13.16 -13.68 6.31
C LEU A 162 12.84 -14.43 7.62
N GLU A 163 12.52 -13.70 8.68
CA GLU A 163 12.18 -14.29 9.99
C GLU A 163 10.92 -15.16 9.89
N GLN A 164 9.84 -14.60 9.33
CA GLN A 164 8.59 -15.33 9.15
C GLN A 164 8.73 -16.39 8.04
N ALA A 165 9.51 -16.13 6.99
CA ALA A 165 9.81 -17.12 5.97
C ALA A 165 10.45 -18.38 6.58
N LEU A 166 11.49 -18.22 7.40
CA LEU A 166 12.15 -19.32 8.09
C LEU A 166 11.21 -20.07 9.03
N LYS A 167 10.36 -19.35 9.78
CA LYS A 167 9.34 -19.95 10.66
C LYS A 167 8.41 -20.89 9.87
N TRP A 168 7.92 -20.45 8.71
CA TRP A 168 7.00 -21.24 7.89
C TRP A 168 7.70 -22.37 7.11
N TYR A 169 8.91 -22.17 6.59
CA TYR A 169 9.70 -23.25 5.99
C TYR A 169 9.99 -24.37 6.99
N LYS A 170 10.37 -24.02 8.23
CA LYS A 170 10.58 -25.00 9.31
C LYS A 170 9.29 -25.77 9.63
N LYS A 171 8.15 -25.07 9.67
CA LYS A 171 6.84 -25.70 9.89
C LYS A 171 6.48 -26.66 8.75
N ALA A 172 6.71 -26.28 7.49
CA ALA A 172 6.50 -27.16 6.33
C ALA A 172 7.39 -28.42 6.40
N TYR A 173 8.67 -28.24 6.78
CA TYR A 173 9.63 -29.34 6.89
C TYR A 173 9.23 -30.40 7.93
N GLN A 174 8.50 -30.02 8.99
CA GLN A 174 7.98 -30.98 9.98
C GLN A 174 7.08 -32.04 9.35
N TYR A 175 6.37 -31.69 8.26
CA TYR A 175 5.46 -32.56 7.52
C TYR A 175 6.07 -33.16 6.25
N ARG A 176 7.21 -32.63 5.78
CA ARG A 176 7.97 -33.11 4.62
C ARG A 176 9.33 -33.69 5.04
N ARG A 177 9.33 -34.54 6.09
CA ARG A 177 10.57 -35.14 6.61
C ARG A 177 11.30 -35.89 5.50
N GLY A 178 12.54 -35.51 5.22
CA GLY A 178 13.36 -36.09 4.14
C GLY A 178 13.47 -35.23 2.88
N ASP A 179 12.77 -34.08 2.81
CA ASP A 179 12.94 -33.10 1.74
C ASP A 179 14.31 -32.39 1.89
N ASN A 180 15.33 -32.96 1.26
CA ASN A 180 16.71 -32.44 1.32
C ASN A 180 16.81 -31.04 0.72
N ASN A 181 16.04 -30.75 -0.33
CA ASN A 181 16.03 -29.43 -0.96
C ASN A 181 15.52 -28.37 0.01
N LEU A 182 14.39 -28.64 0.70
CA LEU A 182 13.86 -27.73 1.72
C LEU A 182 14.82 -27.58 2.90
N LYS A 183 15.47 -28.66 3.32
CA LYS A 183 16.49 -28.63 4.38
C LYS A 183 17.68 -27.75 4.01
N GLU A 184 18.17 -27.84 2.77
CA GLU A 184 19.27 -27.01 2.28
C GLU A 184 18.87 -25.55 2.14
N LEU A 185 17.66 -25.28 1.64
CA LEU A 185 17.11 -23.92 1.56
C LEU A 185 17.05 -23.27 2.95
N ILE A 186 16.50 -23.96 3.95
CA ILE A 186 16.44 -23.45 5.34
C ILE A 186 17.86 -23.12 5.84
N LYS A 187 18.82 -24.03 5.65
CA LYS A 187 20.22 -23.81 6.05
C LYS A 187 20.86 -22.62 5.35
N SER A 188 20.52 -22.34 4.09
CA SER A 188 21.06 -21.19 3.37
C SER A 188 20.52 -19.86 3.87
N LEU A 189 19.27 -19.84 4.36
CA LEU A 189 18.59 -18.65 4.85
C LEU A 189 18.96 -18.33 6.31
N GLU A 190 19.54 -19.28 7.04
CA GLU A 190 20.02 -19.10 8.42
C GLU A 190 21.46 -18.53 8.51
N LYS A 191 22.17 -18.43 7.38
CA LYS A 191 23.55 -17.91 7.32
C LYS A 191 23.56 -16.40 7.14
#